data_AF-A0A4U8QAJ3-F1
#
_entry.id   AF-A0A4U8QAJ3-F1
#
_cell.length_a   1.000
_cell.length_b   1.000
_cell.length_c   1.000
_cell.angle_alpha   90.00
_cell.angle_beta   90.00
_cell.angle_gamma   90.00
#
_symmetry.space_group_name_H-M   'P 1'
#
loop_
_entity.id
_entity.type
_entity.pdbx_description
1 polymer ?
#
loop_
_entity_poly.entity_id
_entity_poly.type
_entity_poly.pdbx_seq_one_letter_code
_entity_poly.pdbx_strand_id
1 'polypeptide(L)'
;MKRKLFDIWRMFRLNVIENIFSIKFFTITLMLCILFIFSQFDVVYGMATGKYMGYNDIVAIYMNIMHFDRFKPIMIILLSIIFTTEFCKEWISHFDRFILTRCSVKGYIYGKILGNIVAIYCSMAIATTVFVLFFHLYFKLDFVDYSDMESQINGYWPYGDIIFKGNPIWYFVIISTIFATAVIFLTLLGMVISLYFPNKFVALAAPYICYYLLCSITLFFPEPLEFLGISMGTASVGNNMLINFLYNMGILVIFIIIVAVGIRRKVERRCFLDTI
;
A
#
# COMPACT_ATOMS: atom_id res chain seq x y z
N MET A 1 28.54 -2.87 16.90
CA MET A 1 27.51 -3.24 15.89
C MET A 1 26.26 -3.86 16.51
N LYS A 2 26.37 -4.87 17.40
CA LYS A 2 25.23 -5.54 18.06
C LYS A 2 24.24 -4.60 18.78
N ARG A 3 24.72 -3.56 19.47
CA ARG A 3 23.88 -2.60 20.21
C ARG A 3 22.93 -1.79 19.30
N LYS A 4 23.40 -1.37 18.12
CA LYS A 4 22.58 -0.63 17.13
C LYS A 4 21.48 -1.49 16.51
N LEU A 5 21.77 -2.76 16.25
CA LEU A 5 20.79 -3.71 15.72
C LEU A 5 19.70 -4.02 16.76
N PHE A 6 20.10 -4.15 18.02
CA PHE A 6 19.19 -4.38 19.14
C PHE A 6 18.23 -3.19 19.36
N ASP A 7 18.72 -1.95 19.23
CA ASP A 7 17.90 -0.75 19.32
C ASP A 7 16.86 -0.68 18.19
N ILE A 8 17.26 -1.01 16.95
CA ILE A 8 16.34 -1.11 15.80
C ILE A 8 15.24 -2.13 16.09
N TRP A 9 15.63 -3.33 16.54
CA TRP A 9 14.67 -4.41 16.79
C TRP A 9 13.70 -4.09 17.93
N ARG A 10 14.19 -3.48 19.01
CA ARG A 10 13.35 -3.06 20.14
C ARG A 10 12.34 -1.99 19.71
N MET A 11 12.76 -0.99 18.93
CA MET A 11 11.88 0.05 18.42
C MET A 11 10.88 -0.49 17.40
N PHE A 12 11.31 -1.38 16.52
CA PHE A 12 10.42 -2.09 15.62
C PHE A 12 9.34 -2.86 16.39
N ARG A 13 9.72 -3.63 17.42
CA ARG A 13 8.78 -4.39 18.24
C ARG A 13 7.77 -3.49 18.95
N LEU A 14 8.22 -2.37 19.52
CA LEU A 14 7.33 -1.40 20.18
C LEU A 14 6.32 -0.82 19.19
N ASN A 15 6.77 -0.35 18.02
CA ASN A 15 5.88 0.20 16.99
C ASN A 15 4.91 -0.85 16.44
N VAL A 16 5.36 -2.10 16.26
CA VAL A 16 4.48 -3.20 15.84
C VAL A 16 3.40 -3.45 16.87
N ILE A 17 3.75 -3.51 18.16
CA ILE A 17 2.78 -3.72 19.24
C ILE A 17 1.80 -2.54 19.32
N GLU A 18 2.31 -1.31 19.32
CA GLU A 18 1.49 -0.10 19.46
C GLU A 18 0.58 0.13 18.26
N ASN A 19 1.04 -0.17 17.05
CA ASN A 19 0.30 0.14 15.82
C ASN A 19 -0.60 -1.01 15.39
N ILE A 20 -0.10 -2.26 15.37
CA ILE A 20 -0.87 -3.41 14.85
C ILE A 20 -1.91 -3.91 15.85
N PHE A 21 -1.61 -3.88 17.16
CA PHE A 21 -2.59 -4.26 18.18
C PHE A 21 -3.45 -3.08 18.66
N SER A 22 -3.40 -1.96 17.95
CA SER A 22 -4.24 -0.79 18.22
C SER A 22 -5.68 -1.03 17.78
N ILE A 23 -6.65 -0.58 18.56
CA ILE A 23 -8.07 -0.49 18.13
C ILE A 23 -8.17 0.27 16.80
N LYS A 24 -7.32 1.30 16.59
CA LYS A 24 -7.31 2.07 15.35
C LYS A 24 -7.00 1.20 14.13
N PHE A 25 -6.01 0.32 14.24
CA PHE A 25 -5.64 -0.57 13.15
C PHE A 25 -6.81 -1.46 12.77
N PHE A 26 -7.45 -2.10 13.76
CA PHE A 26 -8.65 -2.91 13.52
C PHE A 26 -9.80 -2.11 12.90
N THR A 27 -10.05 -0.87 13.35
CA THR A 27 -11.11 -0.04 12.76
C THR A 27 -10.82 0.33 11.32
N ILE A 28 -9.56 0.66 10.99
CA ILE A 28 -9.16 1.06 9.64
C ILE A 28 -9.15 -0.15 8.71
N THR A 29 -8.64 -1.30 9.16
CA THR A 29 -8.66 -2.53 8.37
C THR A 29 -10.08 -2.96 8.08
N LEU A 30 -10.99 -2.85 9.06
CA LEU A 30 -12.41 -3.16 8.88
C LEU A 30 -13.07 -2.20 7.88
N MET A 31 -12.81 -0.89 7.99
CA MET A 31 -13.29 0.09 6.99
C MET A 31 -12.77 -0.22 5.59
N LEU A 32 -11.52 -0.67 5.47
CA LEU A 32 -10.91 -1.03 4.20
C LEU A 32 -11.56 -2.30 3.61
N CYS A 33 -11.86 -3.31 4.43
CA CYS A 33 -12.63 -4.48 3.99
C CYS A 33 -14.02 -4.09 3.48
N ILE A 34 -14.74 -3.22 4.21
CA ILE A 34 -16.06 -2.73 3.79
C ILE A 34 -15.94 -1.98 2.46
N LEU A 35 -14.90 -1.14 2.32
CA LEU A 35 -14.69 -0.37 1.10
C LEU A 35 -14.41 -1.28 -0.11
N PHE A 36 -13.66 -2.37 0.05
CA PHE A 36 -13.42 -3.32 -1.04
C PHE A 36 -14.72 -3.96 -1.54
N ILE A 37 -15.63 -4.28 -0.62
CA ILE A 37 -16.94 -4.84 -0.96
C ILE A 37 -17.84 -3.76 -1.58
N PHE A 38 -17.89 -2.57 -0.98
CA PHE A 38 -18.72 -1.47 -1.44
C PHE A 38 -18.29 -0.89 -2.79
N SER A 39 -16.99 -0.93 -3.09
CA SER A 39 -16.43 -0.57 -4.40
C SER A 39 -17.12 -1.31 -5.54
N GLN A 40 -17.48 -2.57 -5.31
CA GLN A 40 -18.12 -3.43 -6.29
C GLN A 40 -19.63 -3.53 -6.09
N PHE A 41 -20.25 -2.52 -5.46
CA PHE A 41 -21.69 -2.50 -5.22
C PHE A 41 -22.50 -2.65 -6.52
N ASP A 42 -22.06 -2.02 -7.62
CA ASP A 42 -22.73 -2.13 -8.93
C ASP A 42 -22.71 -3.58 -9.45
N VAL A 43 -21.59 -4.28 -9.29
CA VAL A 43 -21.43 -5.69 -9.70
C VAL A 43 -22.27 -6.59 -8.80
N VAL A 44 -22.22 -6.38 -7.49
CA VAL A 44 -23.02 -7.12 -6.48
C VAL A 44 -24.52 -6.93 -6.74
N TYR A 45 -24.95 -5.69 -7.03
CA TYR A 45 -26.33 -5.36 -7.34
C TYR A 45 -26.78 -5.98 -8.69
N GLY A 46 -25.90 -5.95 -9.71
CA GLY A 46 -26.13 -6.63 -10.98
C GLY A 46 -26.33 -8.14 -10.81
N MET A 47 -25.47 -8.80 -10.02
CA MET A 47 -25.57 -10.21 -9.70
C MET A 47 -26.86 -10.54 -8.94
N ALA A 48 -27.24 -9.73 -7.95
CA ALA A 48 -28.47 -9.93 -7.17
C ALA A 48 -29.75 -9.73 -8.01
N THR A 49 -29.71 -8.89 -9.04
CA THR A 49 -30.85 -8.62 -9.94
C THR A 49 -30.87 -9.50 -11.20
N GLY A 50 -29.92 -10.43 -11.33
CA GLY A 50 -29.80 -11.33 -12.49
C GLY A 50 -29.37 -10.63 -13.79
N LYS A 51 -28.87 -9.38 -13.70
CA LYS A 51 -28.30 -8.65 -14.84
C LYS A 51 -26.79 -8.89 -14.85
N TYR A 52 -26.35 -9.80 -15.73
CA TYR A 52 -24.93 -10.05 -15.94
C TYR A 52 -24.23 -8.79 -16.46
N MET A 53 -23.32 -8.23 -15.67
CA MET A 53 -22.49 -7.07 -16.05
C MET A 53 -21.13 -7.47 -16.65
N GLY A 54 -20.99 -8.71 -17.14
CA GLY A 54 -19.77 -9.17 -17.84
C GLY A 54 -18.60 -9.55 -16.94
N TYR A 55 -18.80 -9.72 -15.62
CA TYR A 55 -17.79 -10.26 -14.71
C TYR A 55 -18.22 -11.63 -14.20
N ASN A 56 -17.52 -12.68 -14.63
CA ASN A 56 -17.77 -14.05 -14.17
C ASN A 56 -16.84 -14.45 -13.01
N ASP A 57 -15.74 -13.71 -12.80
CA ASP A 57 -14.59 -14.17 -11.99
C ASP A 57 -14.23 -13.24 -10.86
N ILE A 58 -13.79 -13.83 -9.75
CA ILE A 58 -13.24 -13.08 -8.61
C ILE A 58 -11.98 -12.30 -9.04
N VAL A 59 -11.14 -12.87 -9.90
CA VAL A 59 -9.94 -12.18 -10.41
C VAL A 59 -10.30 -10.94 -11.25
N ALA A 60 -11.31 -11.04 -12.12
CA ALA A 60 -11.77 -9.92 -12.93
C ALA A 60 -12.32 -8.78 -12.08
N ILE A 61 -13.11 -9.10 -11.06
CA ILE A 61 -13.65 -8.11 -10.11
C ILE A 61 -12.52 -7.46 -9.32
N TYR A 62 -11.54 -8.23 -8.86
CA TYR A 62 -10.38 -7.70 -8.14
C TYR A 62 -9.51 -6.79 -9.00
N MET A 63 -9.35 -7.13 -10.28
CA MET A 63 -8.65 -6.30 -11.25
C MET A 63 -9.32 -4.94 -11.42
N ASN A 64 -10.65 -4.93 -11.53
CA ASN A 64 -11.41 -3.70 -11.60
C ASN A 64 -11.15 -2.79 -10.38
N ILE A 65 -11.11 -3.37 -9.16
CA ILE A 65 -10.77 -2.64 -7.93
C ILE A 65 -9.36 -2.02 -8.02
N MET A 66 -8.39 -2.79 -8.48
CA MET A 66 -6.99 -2.36 -8.47
C MET A 66 -6.65 -1.37 -9.60
N HIS A 67 -7.31 -1.49 -10.76
CA HIS A 67 -7.00 -0.72 -11.97
C HIS A 67 -7.92 0.48 -12.21
N PHE A 68 -9.24 0.34 -12.02
CA PHE A 68 -10.20 1.36 -12.48
C PHE A 68 -11.13 1.91 -11.38
N ASP A 69 -10.78 1.69 -10.11
CA ASP A 69 -11.66 2.07 -9.02
C ASP A 69 -11.62 3.56 -8.65
N ARG A 70 -12.81 4.15 -8.60
CA ARG A 70 -13.09 5.51 -8.12
C ARG A 70 -12.76 5.67 -6.64
N PHE A 71 -12.79 4.59 -5.86
CA PHE A 71 -12.52 4.58 -4.42
C PHE A 71 -11.05 4.34 -4.05
N LYS A 72 -10.19 4.09 -5.04
CA LYS A 72 -8.75 3.90 -4.84
C LYS A 72 -8.08 5.02 -4.02
N PRO A 73 -8.41 6.30 -4.21
CA PRO A 73 -7.82 7.34 -3.38
C PRO A 73 -8.22 7.27 -1.91
N ILE A 74 -9.45 6.80 -1.62
CA ILE A 74 -9.91 6.57 -0.25
C ILE A 74 -9.16 5.40 0.37
N MET A 75 -8.87 4.33 -0.40
CA MET A 75 -8.01 3.22 0.06
C MET A 75 -6.62 3.71 0.48
N ILE A 76 -6.00 4.57 -0.34
CA ILE A 76 -4.69 5.15 -0.05
C ILE A 76 -4.75 5.99 1.24
N ILE A 77 -5.80 6.81 1.41
CA ILE A 77 -6.00 7.61 2.62
C ILE A 77 -6.12 6.68 3.83
N LEU A 78 -7.02 5.68 3.81
CA LEU A 78 -7.24 4.76 4.93
C LEU A 78 -5.94 4.05 5.34
N LEU A 79 -5.22 3.46 4.39
CA LEU A 79 -3.95 2.79 4.68
C LEU A 79 -2.90 3.75 5.23
N SER A 80 -2.83 4.97 4.69
CA SER A 80 -1.86 5.96 5.15
C SER A 80 -2.13 6.47 6.57
N ILE A 81 -3.41 6.61 6.93
CA ILE A 81 -3.84 7.09 8.26
C ILE A 81 -3.28 6.23 9.39
N ILE A 82 -3.14 4.91 9.16
CA ILE A 82 -2.62 3.95 10.15
C ILE A 82 -1.31 4.46 10.74
N PHE A 83 -0.44 5.06 9.93
CA PHE A 83 0.89 5.43 10.36
C PHE A 83 1.16 6.93 10.35
N THR A 84 0.73 7.67 9.31
CA THR A 84 1.06 9.10 9.16
C THR A 84 0.50 9.93 10.32
N THR A 85 -0.68 9.57 10.83
CA THR A 85 -1.30 10.29 11.94
C THR A 85 -0.61 10.05 13.27
N GLU A 86 -0.03 8.87 13.48
CA GLU A 86 0.70 8.54 14.71
C GLU A 86 2.06 9.21 14.72
N PHE A 87 2.76 9.16 13.59
CA PHE A 87 4.00 9.90 13.41
C PHE A 87 3.79 11.42 13.60
N CYS A 88 2.75 11.99 12.99
CA CYS A 88 2.45 13.42 13.14
C CYS A 88 2.11 13.79 14.60
N LYS A 89 1.39 12.93 15.32
CA LYS A 89 1.08 13.15 16.74
C LYS A 89 2.34 13.16 17.60
N GLU A 90 3.24 12.21 17.40
CA GLU A 90 4.53 12.16 18.10
C GLU A 90 5.37 13.40 17.81
N TRP A 91 5.35 13.86 16.56
CA TRP A 91 6.11 15.02 16.13
C TRP A 91 5.59 16.33 16.74
N ILE A 92 4.26 16.47 16.86
CA ILE A 92 3.60 17.63 17.49
C ILE A 92 3.79 17.60 19.02
N SER A 93 3.68 16.43 19.65
CA SER A 93 3.81 16.30 21.11
C SER A 93 5.25 16.31 21.61
N HIS A 94 6.24 16.41 20.71
CA HIS A 94 7.67 16.29 21.01
C HIS A 94 8.04 14.99 21.73
N PHE A 95 7.24 13.93 21.55
CA PHE A 95 7.50 12.63 22.14
C PHE A 95 8.73 11.95 21.53
N ASP A 96 9.09 12.35 20.30
CA ASP A 96 10.32 11.97 19.61
C ASP A 96 11.57 12.21 20.48
N ARG A 97 11.63 13.33 21.24
CA ARG A 97 12.75 13.64 22.13
C ARG A 97 12.97 12.58 23.20
N PHE A 98 11.90 12.13 23.87
CA PHE A 98 12.00 11.08 24.90
C PHE A 98 12.49 9.76 24.33
N ILE A 99 12.04 9.40 23.13
CA ILE A 99 12.48 8.19 22.44
C ILE A 99 13.96 8.29 22.07
N LEU A 100 14.39 9.44 21.53
CA LEU A 100 15.75 9.68 21.06
C LEU A 100 16.79 9.71 22.20
N THR A 101 16.40 10.00 23.44
CA THR A 101 17.33 9.84 24.59
C THR A 101 17.75 8.39 24.84
N ARG A 102 16.89 7.43 24.47
CA ARG A 102 17.09 6.00 24.75
C ARG A 102 17.54 5.20 23.53
N CYS A 103 17.49 5.78 22.33
CA CYS A 103 17.78 5.09 21.08
C CYS A 103 18.43 6.02 20.06
N SER A 104 19.28 5.46 19.21
CA SER A 104 19.87 6.22 18.11
C SER A 104 18.81 6.70 17.10
N VAL A 105 19.03 7.87 16.51
CA VAL A 105 18.15 8.45 15.45
C VAL A 105 17.90 7.45 14.33
N LYS A 106 18.94 6.72 13.91
CA LYS A 106 18.82 5.68 12.87
C LYS A 106 17.89 4.56 13.32
N GLY A 107 18.02 4.10 14.57
CA GLY A 107 17.18 3.06 15.16
C GLY A 107 15.70 3.44 15.20
N TYR A 108 15.41 4.69 15.60
CA TYR A 108 14.06 5.23 15.61
C TYR A 108 13.43 5.22 14.21
N ILE A 109 14.12 5.77 13.21
CA ILE A 109 13.57 5.94 11.86
C ILE A 109 13.40 4.60 11.15
N TYR A 110 14.40 3.72 11.20
CA TYR A 110 14.26 2.38 10.59
C TYR A 110 13.18 1.56 11.30
N GLY A 111 13.08 1.65 12.63
CA GLY A 111 12.02 0.99 13.39
C GLY A 111 10.62 1.48 13.00
N LYS A 112 10.46 2.79 12.77
CA LYS A 112 9.21 3.38 12.29
C LYS A 112 8.87 2.93 10.87
N ILE A 113 9.82 3.01 9.93
CA ILE A 113 9.60 2.60 8.54
C ILE A 113 9.24 1.10 8.46
N LEU A 114 9.97 0.24 9.18
CA LEU A 114 9.66 -1.19 9.20
C LEU A 114 8.30 -1.47 9.84
N GLY A 115 7.92 -0.77 10.91
CA GLY A 115 6.59 -0.87 11.51
C GLY A 115 5.48 -0.49 10.53
N ASN A 116 5.69 0.58 9.76
CA ASN A 116 4.77 1.01 8.70
C ASN A 116 4.60 -0.04 7.61
N ILE A 117 5.72 -0.60 7.13
CA ILE A 117 5.75 -1.66 6.12
C ILE A 117 4.89 -2.85 6.59
N VAL A 118 5.13 -3.35 7.80
CA VAL A 118 4.39 -4.51 8.33
C VAL A 118 2.91 -4.19 8.50
N ALA A 119 2.57 -3.01 9.05
CA ALA A 119 1.17 -2.62 9.25
C ALA A 119 0.39 -2.56 7.94
N ILE A 120 0.96 -1.93 6.89
CA ILE A 120 0.29 -1.81 5.59
C ILE A 120 0.14 -3.17 4.90
N TYR A 121 1.20 -4.00 4.90
CA TYR A 121 1.10 -5.34 4.32
C TYR A 121 0.10 -6.22 5.08
N CYS A 122 0.09 -6.20 6.40
CA CYS A 122 -0.90 -6.95 7.18
C CYS A 122 -2.33 -6.47 6.90
N SER A 123 -2.56 -5.16 6.85
CA SER A 123 -3.88 -4.58 6.53
C SER A 123 -4.37 -5.01 5.15
N MET A 124 -3.50 -4.90 4.14
CA MET A 124 -3.80 -5.31 2.77
C MET A 124 -4.03 -6.82 2.65
N ALA A 125 -3.24 -7.65 3.33
CA ALA A 125 -3.41 -9.11 3.33
C ALA A 125 -4.76 -9.53 3.97
N ILE A 126 -5.15 -8.88 5.07
CA ILE A 126 -6.44 -9.14 5.71
C ILE A 126 -7.59 -8.72 4.79
N ALA A 127 -7.52 -7.53 4.20
CA ALA A 127 -8.60 -7.05 3.34
C ALA A 127 -8.78 -7.86 2.06
N THR A 128 -7.66 -8.25 1.43
CA THR A 128 -7.71 -9.09 0.22
C THR A 128 -8.24 -10.50 0.53
N THR A 129 -7.86 -11.10 1.66
CA THR A 129 -8.39 -12.42 2.05
C THR A 129 -9.88 -12.36 2.39
N VAL A 130 -10.33 -11.35 3.14
CA VAL A 130 -11.75 -11.14 3.44
C VAL A 130 -12.56 -10.90 2.16
N PHE A 131 -12.03 -10.12 1.23
CA PHE A 131 -12.66 -9.88 -0.07
C PHE A 131 -12.84 -11.18 -0.86
N VAL A 132 -11.77 -11.97 -1.03
CA VAL A 132 -11.84 -13.25 -1.75
C VAL A 132 -12.81 -14.22 -1.09
N LEU A 133 -12.78 -14.34 0.25
CA LEU A 133 -13.70 -15.19 1.00
C LEU A 133 -15.16 -14.74 0.88
N PHE A 134 -15.41 -13.43 0.87
CA PHE A 134 -16.76 -12.88 0.73
C PHE A 134 -17.37 -13.30 -0.62
N PHE A 135 -16.67 -13.06 -1.74
CA PHE A 135 -17.18 -13.40 -3.07
C PHE A 135 -17.29 -14.91 -3.29
N HIS A 136 -16.33 -15.69 -2.78
CA HIS A 136 -16.37 -17.15 -2.90
C HIS A 136 -17.51 -17.78 -2.08
N LEU A 137 -17.73 -17.33 -0.83
CA LEU A 137 -18.74 -17.94 0.05
C LEU A 137 -20.16 -17.44 -0.20
N TYR A 138 -20.35 -16.13 -0.44
CA TYR A 138 -21.69 -15.55 -0.62
C TYR A 138 -22.22 -15.69 -2.05
N PHE A 139 -21.40 -15.38 -3.06
CA PHE A 139 -21.82 -15.39 -4.46
C PHE A 139 -21.48 -16.70 -5.17
N LYS A 140 -20.70 -17.59 -4.53
CA LYS A 140 -20.25 -18.87 -5.11
C LYS A 140 -19.58 -18.70 -6.48
N LEU A 141 -18.85 -17.60 -6.63
CA LEU A 141 -18.06 -17.36 -7.83
C LEU A 141 -16.82 -18.25 -7.80
N ASP A 142 -16.48 -18.78 -8.98
CA ASP A 142 -15.21 -19.43 -9.19
C ASP A 142 -14.08 -18.40 -9.20
N PHE A 143 -12.87 -18.86 -8.90
CA PHE A 143 -11.70 -17.98 -8.90
C PHE A 143 -11.41 -17.45 -10.31
N VAL A 144 -11.63 -18.28 -11.33
CA VAL A 144 -11.39 -18.02 -12.75
C VAL A 144 -12.38 -18.85 -13.57
N ASP A 145 -13.03 -18.23 -14.54
CA ASP A 145 -13.87 -18.83 -15.56
C ASP A 145 -13.00 -19.03 -16.80
N TYR A 146 -12.65 -20.29 -17.02
CA TYR A 146 -11.78 -20.71 -18.09
C TYR A 146 -12.48 -20.70 -19.47
N SER A 147 -13.77 -20.37 -19.55
CA SER A 147 -14.52 -20.40 -20.80
C SER A 147 -14.12 -19.30 -21.80
N ASP A 148 -13.70 -18.11 -21.33
CA ASP A 148 -13.38 -16.93 -22.15
C ASP A 148 -11.91 -16.49 -22.06
N MET A 149 -10.98 -17.47 -21.93
CA MET A 149 -9.56 -17.22 -21.67
C MET A 149 -8.88 -16.27 -22.68
N GLU A 150 -9.20 -16.35 -23.97
CA GLU A 150 -8.48 -15.62 -25.03
C GLU A 150 -8.71 -14.08 -24.98
N SER A 151 -9.91 -13.64 -24.60
CA SER A 151 -10.23 -12.21 -24.46
C SER A 151 -9.65 -11.59 -23.19
N GLN A 152 -9.49 -12.42 -22.15
CA GLN A 152 -9.00 -12.00 -20.83
C GLN A 152 -7.45 -11.90 -20.77
N ILE A 153 -6.72 -12.51 -21.71
CA ILE A 153 -5.24 -12.44 -21.78
C ILE A 153 -4.73 -11.00 -21.81
N ASN A 154 -5.33 -10.17 -22.66
CA ASN A 154 -4.92 -8.76 -22.79
C ASN A 154 -5.31 -7.93 -21.55
N GLY A 155 -6.38 -8.32 -20.85
CA GLY A 155 -6.83 -7.65 -19.63
C GLY A 155 -5.98 -7.98 -18.40
N TYR A 156 -5.34 -9.16 -18.36
CA TYR A 156 -4.53 -9.62 -17.23
C TYR A 156 -3.02 -9.46 -17.42
N TRP A 157 -2.57 -8.95 -18.56
CA TRP A 157 -1.17 -8.66 -18.80
C TRP A 157 -0.64 -7.62 -17.80
N PRO A 158 0.57 -7.78 -17.22
CA PRO A 158 1.63 -8.77 -17.49
C PRO A 158 1.66 -10.00 -16.57
N TYR A 159 0.66 -10.19 -15.69
CA TYR A 159 0.66 -11.26 -14.69
C TYR A 159 -0.35 -12.39 -14.99
N GLY A 160 -1.03 -12.32 -16.13
CA GLY A 160 -2.04 -13.29 -16.58
C GLY A 160 -1.51 -14.72 -16.68
N ASP A 161 -0.23 -14.92 -17.04
CA ASP A 161 0.44 -16.22 -17.13
C ASP A 161 0.28 -17.11 -15.88
N ILE A 162 0.13 -16.50 -14.70
CA ILE A 162 -0.03 -17.19 -13.42
C ILE A 162 -1.40 -17.86 -13.33
N ILE A 163 -2.41 -17.16 -13.85
CA ILE A 163 -3.79 -17.62 -13.91
C ILE A 163 -3.86 -18.84 -14.81
N PHE A 164 -3.18 -18.80 -15.97
CA PHE A 164 -3.07 -19.94 -16.90
C PHE A 164 -2.37 -21.17 -16.31
N LYS A 165 -1.40 -20.96 -15.41
CA LYS A 165 -0.73 -22.05 -14.69
C LYS A 165 -1.58 -22.65 -13.56
N GLY A 166 -2.84 -22.25 -13.44
CA GLY A 166 -3.81 -22.83 -12.50
C GLY A 166 -3.67 -22.36 -11.05
N ASN A 167 -2.90 -21.29 -10.79
CA ASN A 167 -2.69 -20.79 -9.43
C ASN A 167 -3.15 -19.33 -9.25
N PRO A 168 -4.46 -19.04 -9.25
CA PRO A 168 -4.99 -17.68 -9.15
C PRO A 168 -4.66 -16.98 -7.82
N ILE A 169 -4.35 -17.74 -6.76
CA ILE A 169 -3.99 -17.17 -5.45
C ILE A 169 -2.73 -16.29 -5.55
N TRP A 170 -1.73 -16.72 -6.33
CA TRP A 170 -0.49 -15.96 -6.52
C TRP A 170 -0.73 -14.62 -7.21
N TYR A 171 -1.76 -14.54 -8.05
CA TYR A 171 -2.16 -13.31 -8.72
C TYR A 171 -2.55 -12.23 -7.69
N PHE A 172 -3.45 -12.57 -6.76
CA PHE A 172 -3.86 -11.65 -5.69
C PHE A 172 -2.69 -11.21 -4.82
N VAL A 173 -1.76 -12.14 -4.50
CA VAL A 173 -0.57 -11.84 -3.70
C VAL A 173 0.34 -10.85 -4.43
N ILE A 174 0.58 -11.02 -5.73
CA ILE A 174 1.49 -10.15 -6.49
C ILE A 174 0.91 -8.74 -6.64
N ILE A 175 -0.34 -8.62 -7.08
CA ILE A 175 -0.96 -7.30 -7.28
C ILE A 175 -1.12 -6.56 -5.94
N SER A 176 -1.57 -7.27 -4.89
CA SER A 176 -1.71 -6.65 -3.57
C SER A 176 -0.37 -6.19 -3.00
N THR A 177 0.72 -6.93 -3.22
CA THR A 177 2.05 -6.55 -2.73
C THR A 177 2.62 -5.36 -3.49
N ILE A 178 2.45 -5.28 -4.81
CA ILE A 178 2.85 -4.10 -5.60
C ILE A 178 2.09 -2.86 -5.12
N PHE A 179 0.76 -2.95 -5.02
CA PHE A 179 -0.06 -1.85 -4.57
C PHE A 179 0.27 -1.43 -3.13
N ALA A 180 0.43 -2.38 -2.20
CA ALA A 180 0.83 -2.09 -0.83
C ALA A 180 2.19 -1.37 -0.75
N THR A 181 3.14 -1.75 -1.60
CA THR A 181 4.46 -1.09 -1.69
C THR A 181 4.34 0.34 -2.19
N ALA A 182 3.48 0.59 -3.18
CA ALA A 182 3.19 1.94 -3.65
C ALA A 182 2.54 2.79 -2.55
N VAL A 183 1.62 2.23 -1.78
CA VAL A 183 1.02 2.92 -0.63
C VAL A 183 2.05 3.21 0.44
N ILE A 184 2.94 2.27 0.79
CA ILE A 184 4.06 2.51 1.72
C ILE A 184 4.89 3.72 1.27
N PHE A 185 5.25 3.80 -0.01
CA PHE A 185 5.95 4.96 -0.54
C PHE A 185 5.18 6.27 -0.32
N LEU A 186 3.89 6.30 -0.64
CA LEU A 186 3.02 7.48 -0.47
C LEU A 186 2.86 7.88 1.00
N THR A 187 2.79 6.90 1.90
CA THR A 187 2.75 7.19 3.36
C THR A 187 4.03 7.88 3.83
N LEU A 188 5.19 7.48 3.32
CA LEU A 188 6.47 8.10 3.66
C LEU A 188 6.56 9.52 3.11
N LEU A 189 6.03 9.78 1.91
CA LEU A 189 5.89 11.15 1.40
C LEU A 189 4.99 12.01 2.29
N GLY A 190 3.86 11.45 2.74
CA GLY A 190 2.99 12.10 3.72
C GLY A 190 3.72 12.42 5.03
N MET A 191 4.56 11.49 5.51
CA MET A 191 5.42 11.73 6.67
C MET A 191 6.43 12.86 6.42
N VAL A 192 7.09 12.90 5.26
CA VAL A 192 8.01 13.99 4.91
C VAL A 192 7.27 15.34 4.96
N ILE A 193 6.09 15.43 4.35
CA ILE A 193 5.32 16.69 4.36
C ILE A 193 4.91 17.07 5.79
N SER A 194 4.52 16.10 6.61
CA SER A 194 4.16 16.34 8.02
C SER A 194 5.34 16.84 8.88
N LEU A 195 6.59 16.55 8.47
CA LEU A 195 7.78 17.13 9.12
C LEU A 195 7.93 18.62 8.86
N TYR A 196 7.48 19.12 7.70
CA TYR A 196 7.53 20.54 7.34
C TYR A 196 6.30 21.29 7.87
N PHE A 197 5.13 20.68 7.76
CA PHE A 197 3.86 21.24 8.20
C PHE A 197 3.23 20.29 9.22
N PRO A 198 3.57 20.45 10.53
CA PRO A 198 3.13 19.55 11.59
C PRO A 198 1.65 19.78 11.92
N ASN A 199 0.78 19.31 11.03
CA ASN A 199 -0.66 19.38 11.16
C ASN A 199 -1.28 18.03 10.77
N LYS A 200 -2.13 17.51 11.66
CA LYS A 200 -2.81 16.21 11.49
C LYS A 200 -3.64 16.14 10.20
N PHE A 201 -4.28 17.23 9.79
CA PHE A 201 -5.08 17.27 8.56
C PHE A 201 -4.20 17.20 7.32
N VAL A 202 -3.07 17.92 7.32
CA VAL A 202 -2.09 17.88 6.24
C VAL A 202 -1.47 16.49 6.14
N ALA A 203 -1.11 15.86 7.26
CA ALA A 203 -0.57 14.50 7.28
C ALA A 203 -1.54 13.45 6.69
N LEU A 204 -2.84 13.68 6.79
CA LEU A 204 -3.88 12.80 6.25
C LEU A 204 -4.12 13.03 4.76
N ALA A 205 -4.14 14.29 4.32
CA ALA A 205 -4.35 14.63 2.91
C ALA A 205 -3.09 14.46 2.04
N ALA A 206 -1.90 14.58 2.63
CA ALA A 206 -0.65 14.59 1.89
C ALA A 206 -0.38 13.32 1.04
N PRO A 207 -0.59 12.08 1.53
CA PRO A 207 -0.42 10.87 0.71
C PRO A 207 -1.31 10.87 -0.54
N TYR A 208 -2.55 11.33 -0.39
CA TYR A 208 -3.51 11.46 -1.49
C TYR A 208 -3.08 12.52 -2.52
N ILE A 209 -2.70 13.71 -2.05
CA ILE A 209 -2.24 14.80 -2.93
C ILE A 209 -0.99 14.35 -3.69
N CYS A 210 -0.06 13.67 -3.00
CA CYS A 210 1.14 13.13 -3.63
C CYS A 210 0.82 12.08 -4.69
N TYR A 211 -0.16 11.19 -4.45
CA TYR A 211 -0.59 10.20 -5.43
C TYR A 211 -1.05 10.88 -6.72
N TYR A 212 -1.96 11.85 -6.63
CA TYR A 212 -2.45 12.56 -7.82
C TYR A 212 -1.36 13.37 -8.52
N LEU A 213 -0.51 14.07 -7.75
CA LEU A 213 0.61 14.82 -8.35
C LEU A 213 1.57 13.90 -9.09
N LEU A 214 1.90 12.73 -8.52
CA LEU A 214 2.78 11.75 -9.17
C LEU A 214 2.14 11.19 -10.43
N CYS A 215 0.87 10.80 -10.39
CA CYS A 215 0.14 10.36 -11.59
C CYS A 215 0.17 11.46 -12.67
N SER A 216 -0.16 12.71 -12.32
CA SER A 216 -0.17 13.83 -13.27
C SER A 216 1.21 14.14 -13.87
N ILE A 217 2.27 14.10 -13.06
CA ILE A 217 3.64 14.34 -13.55
C ILE A 217 4.10 13.17 -14.42
N THR A 218 3.71 11.94 -14.07
CA THR A 218 4.19 10.76 -14.80
C THR A 218 3.45 10.45 -16.08
N LEU A 219 2.29 11.08 -16.33
CA LEU A 219 1.64 11.08 -17.64
C LEU A 219 2.51 11.66 -18.77
N PHE A 220 3.50 12.49 -18.44
CA PHE A 220 4.46 13.03 -19.42
C PHE A 220 5.61 12.07 -19.75
N PHE A 221 5.75 10.97 -19.01
CA PHE A 221 6.77 9.94 -19.25
C PHE A 221 6.19 8.78 -20.07
N PRO A 222 7.05 8.00 -20.77
CA PRO A 222 6.60 6.80 -21.48
C PRO A 222 6.05 5.75 -20.51
N GLU A 223 5.12 4.91 -20.99
CA GLU A 223 4.39 3.87 -20.23
C GLU A 223 5.17 3.10 -19.15
N PRO A 224 6.42 2.61 -19.38
CA PRO A 224 7.14 1.88 -18.34
C PRO A 224 7.52 2.72 -17.11
N LEU A 225 7.51 4.05 -17.23
CA LEU A 225 7.85 4.98 -16.15
C LEU A 225 6.62 5.66 -15.53
N GLU A 226 5.41 5.32 -16.01
CA GLU A 226 4.18 5.88 -15.47
C GLU A 226 3.92 5.36 -14.06
N PHE A 227 3.73 6.26 -13.09
CA PHE A 227 3.52 5.88 -11.69
C PHE A 227 2.22 5.10 -11.50
N LEU A 228 1.18 5.45 -12.27
CA LEU A 228 -0.09 4.73 -12.26
C LEU A 228 0.14 3.26 -12.62
N GLY A 229 0.80 3.00 -13.75
CA GLY A 229 1.07 1.65 -14.23
C GLY A 229 1.97 0.85 -13.30
N ILE A 230 3.00 1.48 -12.72
CA ILE A 230 3.89 0.84 -11.73
C ILE A 230 3.11 0.50 -10.45
N SER A 231 2.27 1.42 -9.96
CA SER A 231 1.48 1.21 -8.73
C SER A 231 0.39 0.14 -8.88
N MET A 232 -0.07 -0.10 -10.12
CA MET A 232 -1.08 -1.07 -10.49
C MET A 232 -0.52 -2.42 -10.92
N GLY A 233 0.80 -2.49 -11.16
CA GLY A 233 1.44 -3.66 -11.74
C GLY A 233 1.12 -3.88 -13.22
N THR A 234 0.64 -2.85 -13.95
CA THR A 234 0.39 -2.94 -15.40
C THR A 234 1.60 -2.53 -16.23
N ALA A 235 2.56 -1.81 -15.65
CA ALA A 235 3.80 -1.46 -16.32
C ALA A 235 4.59 -2.74 -16.68
N SER A 236 4.91 -2.88 -17.97
CA SER A 236 5.62 -4.03 -18.51
C SER A 236 6.88 -3.58 -19.26
N VAL A 237 7.99 -4.27 -19.00
CA VAL A 237 9.31 -4.03 -19.64
C VAL A 237 9.73 -5.23 -20.49
N GLY A 238 8.99 -6.33 -20.43
CA GLY A 238 9.15 -7.47 -21.31
C GLY A 238 8.07 -8.53 -21.08
N ASN A 239 8.22 -9.68 -21.73
CA ASN A 239 7.24 -10.77 -21.67
C ASN A 239 7.38 -11.67 -20.44
N ASN A 240 8.42 -11.47 -19.63
CA ASN A 240 8.65 -12.30 -18.46
C ASN A 240 8.01 -11.69 -17.21
N MET A 241 7.03 -12.41 -16.65
CA MET A 241 6.34 -12.09 -15.40
C MET A 241 7.30 -11.72 -14.25
N LEU A 242 8.33 -12.52 -13.99
CA LEU A 242 9.28 -12.26 -12.90
C LEU A 242 10.07 -10.97 -13.10
N ILE A 243 10.41 -10.63 -14.35
CA ILE A 243 11.13 -9.40 -14.67
C ILE A 243 10.23 -8.20 -14.41
N ASN A 244 8.95 -8.26 -14.82
CA ASN A 244 7.99 -7.19 -14.57
C ASN A 244 7.72 -7.01 -13.06
N PHE A 245 7.62 -8.09 -12.30
CA PHE A 245 7.52 -8.01 -10.83
C PHE A 245 8.73 -7.34 -10.19
N LEU A 246 9.94 -7.77 -10.54
CA LEU A 246 11.17 -7.19 -10.02
C LEU A 246 11.35 -5.74 -10.44
N TYR A 247 10.91 -5.37 -11.63
CA TYR A 247 10.91 -4.00 -12.12
C TYR A 247 9.99 -3.11 -11.29
N ASN A 248 8.70 -3.46 -11.17
CA ASN A 248 7.70 -2.69 -10.43
C ASN A 248 8.07 -2.56 -8.95
N MET A 249 8.44 -3.66 -8.30
CA MET A 249 8.90 -3.65 -6.91
C MET A 249 10.22 -2.89 -6.75
N GLY A 250 11.17 -3.08 -7.66
CA GLY A 250 12.49 -2.45 -7.61
C GLY A 250 12.40 -0.93 -7.63
N ILE A 251 11.61 -0.36 -8.54
CA ILE A 251 11.41 1.09 -8.62
C ILE A 251 10.76 1.63 -7.34
N LEU A 252 9.70 0.98 -6.86
CA LEU A 252 9.01 1.42 -5.64
C LEU A 252 9.93 1.35 -4.40
N VAL A 253 10.76 0.31 -4.28
CA VAL A 253 11.75 0.18 -3.21
C VAL A 253 12.82 1.27 -3.29
N ILE A 254 13.30 1.59 -4.49
CA ILE A 254 14.26 2.70 -4.69
C ILE A 254 13.65 4.02 -4.22
N PHE A 255 12.39 4.30 -4.59
CA PHE A 255 11.68 5.49 -4.12
C PHE A 255 11.49 5.51 -2.60
N ILE A 256 11.14 4.37 -1.98
CA ILE A 256 11.07 4.23 -0.52
C ILE A 256 12.41 4.56 0.13
N ILE A 257 13.53 4.06 -0.41
CA ILE A 257 14.86 4.31 0.13
C ILE A 257 15.23 5.80 0.03
N ILE A 258 14.95 6.45 -1.11
CA ILE A 258 15.23 7.89 -1.31
C ILE A 258 14.46 8.72 -0.28
N VAL A 259 13.15 8.46 -0.12
CA VAL A 259 12.32 9.18 0.85
C VAL A 259 12.75 8.90 2.28
N ALA A 260 13.07 7.64 2.61
CA ALA A 260 13.57 7.24 3.92
C ALA A 260 14.87 7.98 4.29
N VAL A 261 15.80 8.13 3.33
CA VAL A 261 17.03 8.92 3.53
C VAL A 261 16.70 10.40 3.73
N GLY A 262 15.71 10.94 3.01
CA GLY A 262 15.22 12.31 3.19
C GLY A 262 14.67 12.57 4.60
N ILE A 263 13.77 11.69 5.08
CA ILE A 263 13.24 11.71 6.45
C ILE A 263 14.39 11.68 7.45
N ARG A 264 15.34 10.74 7.25
CA ARG A 264 16.50 10.58 8.13
C ARG A 264 17.33 11.84 8.26
N ARG A 265 17.71 12.46 7.15
CA ARG A 265 18.51 13.70 7.16
C ARG A 265 17.77 14.83 7.88
N LYS A 266 16.45 14.92 7.71
CA LYS A 266 15.65 15.98 8.35
C LYS A 266 15.55 15.81 9.86
N VAL A 267 15.29 14.59 10.34
CA VAL A 267 15.25 14.29 11.77
C VAL A 267 16.62 14.47 12.41
N GLU A 268 17.70 13.98 11.77
CA GLU A 268 19.07 14.18 12.27
C GLU A 268 19.39 15.68 12.44
N ARG A 269 19.05 16.54 11.46
CA ARG A 269 19.27 17.99 11.56
C ARG A 269 18.57 18.64 12.76
N ARG A 270 17.35 18.24 13.09
CA ARG A 270 16.62 18.76 14.27
C ARG A 270 17.34 18.40 15.57
N CYS A 271 17.80 17.15 15.69
CA CYS A 271 18.52 16.70 16.88
C CYS A 271 19.84 17.45 17.09
N PHE A 272 20.56 17.80 16.01
CA PHE A 272 21.80 18.58 16.11
C PHE A 272 21.56 20.05 16.47
N LEU A 273 20.47 20.65 16.00
CA LEU A 273 20.10 22.03 16.34
C LEU A 273 19.68 22.19 17.80
N ASP A 274 19.07 21.16 18.40
CA ASP A 274 18.68 21.17 19.82
C ASP A 274 19.89 20.98 20.78
N THR A 275 21.10 20.70 20.27
CA THR A 275 22.34 20.54 21.07
C THR A 275 23.28 21.75 21.07
N ILE A 276 22.92 22.81 20.33
CA ILE A 276 23.64 24.10 20.28
C ILE A 276 22.80 25.13 21.03
#